data_AF-A0A3P7JB67-F1
#
_entry.id   AF-A0A3P7JB67-F1
#
_cell.length_a   1.000
_cell.length_b   1.000
_cell.length_c   1.000
_cell.angle_alpha   90.00
_cell.angle_beta   90.00
_cell.angle_gamma   90.00
#
_symmetry.space_group_name_H-M   'P 1'
#
loop_
_entity.id
_entity.type
_entity.pdbx_description
1 polymer ?
#
loop_
_entity_poly.entity_id
_entity_poly.type
_entity_poly.pdbx_seq_one_letter_code
_entity_poly.pdbx_strand_id
1 'polypeptide(L)'
;MFIFPGGEVFMDIRIYLKPTSGKIVLCKYPHDKPVCSMRISSLGFTSDSVEFEWFSDIGDAIQLHRDLEIPELSLIAVNATKCDGMRKSGMLQCL
;
A
#
# COMPACT_ATOMS: atom_id res chain seq x y z
N MET A 1 17.22 4.72 9.37
CA MET A 1 17.99 3.76 8.55
C MET A 1 18.95 3.03 9.48
N PHE A 2 18.88 1.71 9.51
CA PHE A 2 19.79 0.84 10.23
C PHE A 2 20.45 -0.11 9.24
N ILE A 3 21.75 -0.34 9.39
CA ILE A 3 22.53 -1.24 8.55
C ILE A 3 23.00 -2.38 9.45
N PHE A 4 22.65 -3.60 9.10
CA PHE A 4 23.04 -4.80 9.85
C PHE A 4 24.41 -5.33 9.37
N PRO A 5 25.12 -6.11 10.19
CA PRO A 5 26.43 -6.67 9.81
C PRO A 5 26.42 -7.53 8.53
N GLY A 6 25.27 -8.09 8.15
CA GLY A 6 25.10 -8.87 6.91
C GLY A 6 24.89 -8.01 5.65
N GLY A 7 24.79 -6.69 5.80
CA GLY A 7 24.53 -5.75 4.70
C GLY A 7 23.05 -5.44 4.47
N GLU A 8 22.15 -6.05 5.25
CA GLU A 8 20.73 -5.72 5.21
C GLU A 8 20.50 -4.29 5.71
N VAL A 9 19.56 -3.59 5.08
CA VAL A 9 19.22 -2.21 5.43
C VAL A 9 17.76 -2.14 5.82
N PHE A 10 17.49 -1.67 7.04
CA PHE A 10 16.13 -1.36 7.49
C PHE A 10 15.89 0.14 7.44
N MET A 11 14.85 0.53 6.70
CA MET A 11 14.42 1.91 6.55
C MET A 11 12.98 2.06 6.98
N ASP A 12 12.75 2.91 7.96
CA ASP A 12 11.42 3.32 8.42
C ASP A 12 11.26 4.82 8.19
N ILE A 13 10.10 5.23 7.68
CA ILE A 13 9.79 6.60 7.32
C ILE A 13 8.36 6.91 7.77
N ARG A 14 8.21 7.98 8.54
CA ARG A 14 6.90 8.56 8.84
C ARG A 14 6.48 9.50 7.70
N ILE A 15 5.44 9.11 6.98
CA ILE A 15 4.86 9.91 5.89
C ILE A 15 3.41 10.25 6.18
N TYR A 16 2.99 11.46 5.79
CA TYR A 16 1.58 11.84 5.75
C TYR A 16 1.14 11.89 4.29
N LEU A 17 0.26 10.96 3.91
CA LEU A 17 -0.25 10.85 2.56
C LEU A 17 -1.70 11.32 2.49
N LYS A 18 -2.04 12.00 1.38
CA LYS A 18 -3.43 12.29 1.00
C LYS A 18 -3.75 11.53 -0.29
N PRO A 19 -3.93 10.20 -0.23
CA PRO A 19 -4.30 9.44 -1.41
C PRO A 19 -5.71 9.85 -1.86
N THR A 20 -5.84 10.24 -3.12
CA THR A 20 -7.14 10.51 -3.71
C THR A 20 -7.75 9.18 -4.14
N SER A 21 -8.94 8.86 -3.63
CA SER A 21 -9.69 7.70 -4.13
C SER A 21 -10.04 7.92 -5.59
N GLY A 22 -9.68 6.97 -6.46
CA GLY A 22 -9.84 7.13 -7.90
C GLY A 22 -11.30 7.24 -8.32
N LYS A 23 -12.16 6.34 -7.81
CA LYS A 23 -13.60 6.33 -8.12
C LYS A 23 -14.40 5.82 -6.94
N ILE A 24 -15.20 6.71 -6.35
CA ILE A 24 -16.21 6.34 -5.34
C ILE A 24 -17.57 6.29 -6.05
N VAL A 25 -18.29 5.18 -5.88
CA VAL A 25 -19.64 4.99 -6.43
C VAL A 25 -20.64 5.14 -5.30
N LEU A 26 -21.51 6.15 -5.39
CA LEU A 26 -22.44 6.55 -4.32
C LEU A 26 -23.91 6.24 -4.64
N CYS A 27 -24.16 5.11 -5.29
CA CYS A 27 -25.51 4.77 -5.75
C CYS A 27 -26.47 4.40 -4.61
N LYS A 28 -25.96 4.07 -3.42
CA LYS A 28 -26.78 3.67 -2.26
C LYS A 28 -26.57 4.58 -1.06
N TYR A 29 -26.09 5.80 -1.25
CA TYR A 29 -25.75 6.70 -0.14
C TYR A 29 -26.95 6.87 0.81
N PRO A 30 -26.76 6.77 2.14
CA PRO A 30 -25.49 6.62 2.88
C PRO A 30 -25.05 5.17 3.14
N HIS A 31 -25.68 4.17 2.52
CA HIS A 31 -25.45 2.74 2.74
C HIS A 31 -24.42 2.09 1.78
N ASP A 32 -23.56 2.89 1.17
CA ASP A 32 -22.48 2.40 0.32
C ASP A 32 -21.33 1.78 1.15
N LYS A 33 -20.54 0.92 0.50
CA LYS A 33 -19.30 0.36 1.06
C LYS A 33 -18.12 0.72 0.14
N PRO A 34 -17.63 1.97 0.20
CA PRO A 34 -16.58 2.42 -0.70
C PRO A 34 -15.27 1.67 -0.43
N VAL A 35 -14.49 1.45 -1.49
CA VAL A 35 -13.15 0.85 -1.42
C VAL A 35 -12.15 1.89 -1.88
N CYS A 36 -11.10 2.08 -1.08
CA CYS A 36 -9.96 2.93 -1.41
C CYS A 36 -8.71 2.06 -1.50
N SER A 37 -7.83 2.36 -2.45
CA SER A 37 -6.57 1.66 -2.65
C SER A 37 -5.40 2.63 -2.63
N MET A 38 -4.31 2.24 -2.01
CA MET A 38 -3.00 2.86 -2.13
C MET A 38 -2.08 1.90 -2.88
N ARG A 39 -1.23 2.44 -3.77
CA ARG A 39 -0.27 1.63 -4.53
C ARG A 39 1.13 2.14 -4.26
N ILE A 40 2.05 1.21 -4.00
CA ILE A 40 3.47 1.48 -3.80
C ILE A 40 4.23 0.88 -4.97
N SER A 41 4.97 1.70 -5.71
CA SER A 41 5.73 1.23 -6.87
C SER A 41 7.01 2.05 -7.04
N SER A 42 8.02 1.44 -7.68
CA SER A 42 9.21 2.15 -8.13
C SER A 42 8.85 3.04 -9.31
N LEU A 43 9.41 4.25 -9.36
CA LEU A 43 9.23 5.15 -10.49
C LEU A 43 10.21 4.84 -11.64
N GLY A 44 11.44 4.45 -11.31
CA GLY A 44 12.56 4.38 -12.27
C GLY A 44 13.17 2.99 -12.46
N PHE A 45 12.84 2.01 -11.62
CA PHE A 45 13.38 0.66 -11.69
C PHE A 45 12.31 -0.34 -12.10
N THR A 46 12.61 -1.14 -13.11
CA THR A 46 11.77 -2.28 -13.55
C THR A 46 11.96 -3.47 -12.63
N SER A 47 11.12 -4.50 -12.83
CA SER A 47 11.17 -5.78 -12.12
C SER A 47 12.50 -6.52 -12.23
N ASP A 48 13.32 -6.19 -13.23
CA ASP A 48 14.66 -6.80 -13.41
C ASP A 48 15.69 -6.24 -12.41
N SER A 49 15.39 -5.09 -11.80
CA SER A 49 16.30 -4.36 -10.91
C SER A 49 15.82 -4.33 -9.47
N VAL A 50 14.50 -4.27 -9.24
CA VAL A 50 13.90 -4.15 -7.91
C VAL A 50 12.67 -5.04 -7.81
N GLU A 51 12.60 -5.81 -6.73
CA GLU A 51 11.44 -6.58 -6.31
C GLU A 51 10.86 -6.04 -5.00
N PHE A 52 9.52 -5.98 -4.93
CA PHE A 52 8.79 -5.66 -3.72
C PHE A 52 8.03 -6.86 -3.22
N GLU A 53 8.09 -7.07 -1.90
CA GLU A 53 7.35 -8.12 -1.24
C GLU A 53 6.73 -7.57 0.05
N TRP A 54 5.54 -8.07 0.37
CA TRP A 54 5.00 -7.93 1.71
C TRP A 54 5.72 -8.90 2.64
N PHE A 55 5.79 -8.55 3.93
CA PHE A 55 6.19 -9.53 4.95
C PHE A 55 5.29 -10.77 4.87
N SER A 56 5.88 -11.94 5.14
CA SER A 56 5.16 -13.22 5.03
C SER A 56 3.93 -13.29 5.93
N ASP A 57 3.99 -12.64 7.10
CA ASP A 57 2.83 -12.38 7.94
C ASP A 57 2.21 -11.01 7.57
N ILE A 58 0.92 -11.02 7.24
CA ILE A 58 0.16 -9.81 6.93
C ILE A 58 0.06 -8.86 8.12
N GLY A 59 0.07 -9.39 9.35
CA GLY A 59 0.06 -8.61 10.59
C GLY A 59 1.37 -7.84 10.80
N ASP A 60 2.46 -8.31 10.19
CA ASP A 60 3.75 -7.59 10.18
C ASP A 60 3.84 -6.62 9.00
N ALA A 61 3.12 -6.89 7.90
CA ALA A 61 3.06 -6.04 6.72
C ALA A 61 2.21 -4.78 6.93
N ILE A 62 1.04 -4.90 7.55
CA ILE A 62 0.12 -3.78 7.79
C ILE A 62 -0.39 -3.82 9.23
N GLN A 63 0.04 -2.83 10.01
CA GLN A 63 -0.42 -2.63 11.37
C GLN A 63 -1.31 -1.39 11.44
N LEU A 64 -2.56 -1.59 11.86
CA LEU A 64 -3.49 -0.50 12.12
C LEU A 64 -3.32 0.00 13.55
N HIS A 65 -3.43 1.31 13.74
CA HIS A 65 -3.48 1.87 15.08
C HIS A 65 -4.75 1.39 15.79
N ARG A 66 -4.63 1.00 17.06
CA ARG A 66 -5.77 0.48 17.85
C ARG A 66 -6.88 1.50 18.01
N ASP A 67 -6.50 2.76 18.10
CA ASP A 67 -7.42 3.90 18.30
C ASP A 67 -7.71 4.62 16.97
N LEU A 68 -7.69 3.88 15.84
CA LEU A 68 -8.04 4.45 14.53
C LEU A 68 -9.53 4.77 14.49
N GLU A 69 -9.86 6.05 14.58
CA GLU A 69 -11.20 6.58 14.37
C GLU A 69 -11.30 7.29 13.03
N ILE A 70 -12.27 6.89 12.22
CA ILE A 70 -12.62 7.57 10.97
C ILE A 70 -14.01 8.19 11.20
N PRO A 71 -14.16 9.52 11.13
CA PRO A 71 -15.46 10.15 11.22
C PRO A 71 -16.41 9.58 10.16
N GLU A 72 -17.64 9.26 10.56
CA GLU A 72 -18.75 8.81 9.68
C GLU A 72 -18.56 7.45 8.97
N LEU A 73 -17.38 6.84 9.04
CA LEU A 73 -17.06 5.59 8.36
C LEU A 73 -16.42 4.58 9.32
N SER A 74 -16.57 3.30 9.00
CA SER A 74 -15.88 2.21 9.69
C SER A 74 -14.98 1.47 8.73
N LEU A 75 -13.74 1.21 9.12
CA LEU A 75 -12.85 0.35 8.35
C LEU A 75 -13.29 -1.11 8.51
N ILE A 76 -13.75 -1.73 7.42
CA ILE A 76 -14.29 -3.10 7.45
C ILE A 76 -13.17 -4.14 7.26
N ALA A 77 -12.27 -3.90 6.31
CA ALA A 77 -11.17 -4.81 5.98
C ALA A 77 -10.03 -4.04 5.30
N VAL A 78 -8.82 -4.59 5.39
CA VAL A 78 -7.62 -4.14 4.68
C VAL A 78 -7.00 -5.34 4.00
N ASN A 79 -6.69 -5.19 2.70
CA ASN A 79 -6.10 -6.25 1.90
C ASN A 79 -4.75 -5.77 1.36
N ALA A 80 -3.72 -6.61 1.48
CA ALA A 80 -2.45 -6.42 0.80
C ALA A 80 -2.40 -7.33 -0.43
N THR A 81 -2.07 -6.76 -1.58
CA THR A 81 -1.99 -7.48 -2.85
C THR A 81 -0.72 -7.05 -3.60
N LYS A 82 -0.32 -7.80 -4.62
CA LYS A 82 0.62 -7.31 -5.65
C LYS A 82 -0.17 -6.82 -6.86
N CYS A 83 0.31 -5.79 -7.55
CA CYS A 83 -0.36 -5.16 -8.68
C CYS A 83 0.55 -4.95 -9.91
N ASP A 84 1.52 -5.85 -10.10
CA ASP A 84 2.53 -5.77 -11.14
C ASP A 84 1.93 -5.53 -12.52
N GLY A 85 2.60 -4.73 -13.33
CA GLY A 85 2.05 -4.31 -14.61
C GLY A 85 3.07 -3.79 -15.61
N MET A 86 2.73 -3.96 -16.88
CA MET A 86 3.51 -3.44 -18.00
C MET A 86 3.20 -1.95 -18.20
N ARG A 87 4.23 -1.10 -18.17
CA ARG A 87 4.18 0.29 -18.61
C ARG A 87 5.05 0.50 -19.85
N LYS A 88 5.02 1.70 -20.42
CA LYS A 88 5.85 2.06 -21.58
C LYS A 88 7.36 1.92 -21.31
N SER A 89 7.77 2.09 -20.06
CA SER A 89 9.15 1.94 -19.60
C SER A 89 9.54 0.50 -19.25
N GLY A 90 8.61 -0.45 -19.28
CA GLY A 90 8.86 -1.86 -18.94
C GLY A 90 7.91 -2.40 -17.88
N MET A 91 8.21 -3.61 -17.40
CA MET A 91 7.48 -4.28 -16.33
C MET A 91 7.86 -3.65 -14.99
N LEU A 92 6.86 -3.17 -14.25
CA LEU A 92 7.04 -2.55 -12.94
C LEU A 92 6.34 -3.39 -11.89
N GLN A 93 7.04 -3.61 -10.78
CA GLN A 93 6.43 -4.21 -9.60
C GLN A 93 5.64 -3.19 -8.78
N CYS A 94 4.59 -3.68 -8.14
CA CYS A 94 3.64 -2.88 -7.38
C CYS A 94 3.09 -3.68 -6.20
N LEU A 95 2.98 -3.01 -5.05
CA LEU A 95 2.14 -3.44 -3.92
C LEU A 95 0.84 -2.61 -3.89
#